data_AF-A0A016VCV8-F1
#
_entry.id   AF-A0A016VCV8-F1
#
_cell.length_a   1.000
_cell.length_b   1.000
_cell.length_c   1.000
_cell.angle_alpha   90.00
_cell.angle_beta   90.00
_cell.angle_gamma   90.00
#
_symmetry.space_group_name_H-M   'P 1'
#
loop_
_entity.id
_entity.type
_entity.pdbx_description
1 polymer ?
#
loop_
_entity_poly.entity_id
_entity_poly.type
_entity_poly.pdbx_seq_one_letter_code
_entity_poly.pdbx_strand_id
1 'polypeptide(L)'
;MTPPALACPPDASQSATIALFTNSDYNPADYNYYKTTATNLLRQSLARFGIPYVDGFTTITPRSSRHGKVIIDVYVPTGVNCDTLPGFVKEMVQRSMMVTGAGLRCGNNPNVIYVDKD
;
A
#
# COMPACT_ATOMS: atom_id res chain seq x y z
N MET A 1 13.27 -17.05 -32.02
CA MET A 1 13.52 -15.64 -31.65
C MET A 1 12.75 -15.38 -30.37
N THR A 2 13.44 -15.48 -29.24
CA THR A 2 12.89 -15.25 -27.89
C THR A 2 12.77 -13.74 -27.69
N PRO A 3 11.65 -13.18 -27.22
CA PRO A 3 11.59 -11.74 -26.95
C PRO A 3 12.57 -11.42 -25.80
N PRO A 4 13.35 -10.33 -25.90
CA PRO A 4 14.23 -9.91 -24.82
C PRO A 4 13.34 -9.51 -23.63
N ALA A 5 13.66 -10.05 -22.45
CA ALA A 5 13.11 -9.56 -21.19
C ALA A 5 13.36 -8.06 -21.14
N LEU A 6 12.28 -7.27 -21.10
CA LEU A 6 12.37 -5.82 -20.93
C LEU A 6 13.17 -5.55 -19.65
N ALA A 7 14.41 -5.11 -19.83
CA ALA A 7 15.16 -4.41 -18.81
C ALA A 7 14.27 -3.23 -18.35
N CYS A 8 13.82 -3.28 -17.11
CA CYS A 8 13.07 -2.19 -16.51
C CYS A 8 13.92 -0.92 -16.61
N PRO A 9 13.43 0.17 -17.23
CA PRO A 9 14.12 1.45 -17.17
C PRO A 9 14.35 1.84 -15.69
N PRO A 10 15.49 2.44 -15.35
CA PRO A 10 15.76 2.93 -13.98
C PRO A 10 14.80 4.05 -13.52
N ASP A 11 13.89 4.50 -14.40
CA ASP A 11 12.84 5.51 -14.15
C ASP A 11 11.42 4.97 -14.45
N ALA A 12 11.25 3.65 -14.62
CA ALA A 12 9.94 3.07 -14.86
C ALA A 12 9.16 3.02 -13.54
N SER A 13 8.45 4.11 -13.26
CA SER A 13 7.25 4.18 -12.42
C SER A 13 6.54 2.81 -12.30
N GLN A 14 6.87 2.04 -11.26
CA GLN A 14 6.40 0.66 -11.10
C GLN A 14 5.03 0.62 -10.43
N SER A 15 4.30 -0.46 -10.64
CA SER A 15 3.14 -0.75 -9.80
C SER A 15 3.60 -1.10 -8.39
N ALA A 16 2.77 -0.85 -7.40
CA ALA A 16 3.02 -1.25 -6.03
C ALA A 16 1.75 -1.82 -5.41
N THR A 17 1.90 -2.84 -4.58
CA THR A 17 0.82 -3.37 -3.76
C THR A 17 1.23 -3.25 -2.30
N ILE A 18 0.37 -2.64 -1.47
CA ILE A 18 0.61 -2.43 -0.05
C ILE A 18 -0.59 -3.02 0.69
N ALA A 19 -0.36 -4.04 1.51
CA ALA A 19 -1.34 -4.62 2.41
C ALA A 19 -1.12 -4.03 3.80
N LEU A 20 -2.03 -3.17 4.26
CA LEU A 20 -1.99 -2.59 5.59
C LEU A 20 -2.67 -3.53 6.58
N PHE A 21 -1.96 -3.92 7.63
CA PHE A 21 -2.48 -4.74 8.72
C PHE A 21 -2.96 -3.86 9.85
N THR A 22 -4.13 -4.18 10.39
CA THR A 22 -4.71 -3.44 11.52
C THR A 22 -5.07 -4.43 12.62
N ASN A 23 -5.25 -3.92 13.85
CA ASN A 23 -5.70 -4.75 14.98
C ASN A 23 -7.23 -4.72 15.17
N SER A 24 -7.95 -3.98 14.31
CA SER A 24 -9.40 -3.86 14.35
C SER A 24 -10.08 -5.12 13.81
N ASP A 25 -11.17 -5.54 14.44
CA ASP A 25 -11.99 -6.64 13.93
C ASP A 25 -12.77 -6.22 12.68
N TYR A 26 -12.77 -7.07 11.67
CA TYR A 26 -13.43 -6.81 10.40
C TYR A 26 -14.94 -6.92 10.55
N ASN A 27 -15.61 -5.81 10.28
CA ASN A 27 -17.05 -5.73 10.16
C ASN A 27 -17.40 -5.30 8.72
N PRO A 28 -18.14 -6.11 7.94
CA PRO A 28 -18.52 -5.74 6.58
C PRO A 28 -19.41 -4.49 6.52
N ALA A 29 -20.14 -4.17 7.59
CA ALA A 29 -20.93 -2.93 7.66
C ALA A 29 -20.03 -1.67 7.64
N ASP A 30 -18.79 -1.80 8.12
CA ASP A 30 -17.81 -0.70 8.22
C ASP A 30 -16.87 -0.63 7.00
N TYR A 31 -17.17 -1.36 5.92
CA TYR A 31 -16.35 -1.38 4.71
C TYR A 31 -16.01 0.03 4.19
N ASN A 32 -17.02 0.91 4.11
CA ASN A 32 -16.83 2.29 3.66
C ASN A 32 -16.01 3.13 4.64
N TYR A 33 -16.14 2.86 5.94
CA TYR A 33 -15.34 3.51 6.97
C TYR A 33 -13.86 3.15 6.83
N TYR A 34 -13.54 1.86 6.65
CA TYR A 34 -12.17 1.40 6.44
C TYR A 34 -11.57 1.94 5.15
N LYS A 35 -12.35 1.92 4.06
CA LYS A 35 -11.93 2.48 2.77
C LYS A 35 -11.60 3.97 2.91
N THR A 36 -12.50 4.76 3.50
CA THR A 36 -12.31 6.21 3.69
C THR A 36 -11.10 6.51 4.58
N THR A 37 -10.93 5.75 5.67
CA THR A 37 -9.80 5.92 6.60
C THR A 37 -8.47 5.66 5.89
N ALA A 38 -8.37 4.59 5.11
CA ALA A 38 -7.18 4.29 4.32
C ALA A 38 -6.91 5.32 3.23
N THR A 39 -7.95 5.80 2.53
CA THR A 39 -7.82 6.89 1.56
C THR A 39 -7.22 8.14 2.21
N ASN A 40 -7.71 8.52 3.39
CA ASN A 40 -7.20 9.68 4.12
C ASN A 40 -5.74 9.47 4.57
N LEU A 41 -5.40 8.28 5.09
CA LEU A 41 -4.03 7.93 5.48
C LEU A 41 -3.06 7.99 4.30
N LEU A 42 -3.46 7.42 3.14
CA LEU A 42 -2.68 7.48 1.91
C LEU A 42 -2.51 8.90 1.43
N ARG A 43 -3.58 9.70 1.38
CA ARG A 43 -3.53 11.09 0.95
C ARG A 43 -2.60 11.93 1.82
N GLN A 44 -2.68 11.76 3.15
CA GLN A 44 -1.80 12.45 4.10
C GLN A 44 -0.34 12.02 3.95
N SER A 45 -0.10 10.72 3.73
CA SER A 45 1.24 10.18 3.55
C SER A 45 1.82 10.68 2.22
N LEU A 46 1.11 10.52 1.11
CA LEU A 46 1.57 10.92 -0.24
C LEU A 46 1.88 12.41 -0.33
N ALA A 47 1.04 13.27 0.27
CA ALA A 47 1.26 14.71 0.30
C ALA A 47 2.62 15.10 0.94
N ARG A 48 3.11 14.33 1.92
CA ARG A 48 4.42 14.58 2.55
C ARG A 48 5.61 14.26 1.65
N PHE A 49 5.43 13.32 0.73
CA PHE A 49 6.44 12.95 -0.26
C PHE A 49 6.30 13.78 -1.55
N GLY A 50 5.43 14.79 -1.54
CA GLY A 50 5.15 15.63 -2.72
C GLY A 50 4.40 14.91 -3.82
N ILE A 51 3.79 13.76 -3.52
CA ILE A 51 3.04 12.96 -4.50
C ILE A 51 1.55 13.37 -4.41
N PRO A 52 0.95 13.90 -5.49
CA PRO A 52 -0.48 14.19 -5.49
C PRO A 52 -1.28 12.88 -5.47
N TYR A 53 -2.22 12.76 -4.54
CA TYR A 53 -3.19 11.68 -4.58
C TYR A 53 -4.19 11.93 -5.71
N VAL A 54 -4.29 10.98 -6.64
CA VAL A 54 -5.25 11.01 -7.75
C VAL A 54 -6.39 10.05 -7.43
N ASP A 55 -7.60 10.57 -7.29
CA ASP A 55 -8.79 9.74 -7.06
C ASP A 55 -8.99 8.75 -8.21
N GLY A 56 -9.24 7.49 -7.85
CA GLY A 56 -9.39 6.39 -8.81
C GLY A 56 -8.07 5.83 -9.35
N PHE A 57 -6.93 6.43 -9.02
CA PHE A 57 -5.61 5.88 -9.40
C PHE A 57 -5.24 4.67 -8.53
N THR A 58 -5.54 4.74 -7.24
CA THR A 58 -5.26 3.63 -6.30
C THR A 58 -6.52 2.83 -6.02
N THR A 59 -6.42 1.51 -6.10
CA THR A 59 -7.50 0.61 -5.67
C THR A 59 -7.32 0.30 -4.19
N ILE A 60 -8.33 0.62 -3.38
CA ILE A 60 -8.33 0.37 -1.93
C ILE A 60 -9.43 -0.63 -1.61
N THR A 61 -9.03 -1.78 -1.09
CA THR A 61 -9.91 -2.92 -0.79
C THR A 61 -9.70 -3.37 0.66
N PRO A 62 -10.58 -2.95 1.58
CA PRO A 62 -10.66 -3.55 2.91
C PRO A 62 -11.14 -5.01 2.79
N ARG A 63 -10.53 -5.90 3.56
CA ARG A 63 -10.94 -7.32 3.66
C ARG A 63 -10.65 -7.88 5.03
N SER A 64 -11.25 -9.03 5.34
CA SER A 64 -10.89 -9.80 6.52
C SER A 64 -9.59 -10.59 6.30
N SER A 65 -8.74 -10.57 7.33
CA SER A 65 -7.65 -11.52 7.49
C SER A 65 -8.20 -12.89 7.90
N ARG A 66 -7.32 -13.90 7.86
CA ARG A 66 -7.62 -15.24 8.39
C ARG A 66 -8.03 -15.22 9.88
N HIS A 67 -7.59 -14.21 10.63
CA HIS A 67 -7.87 -14.05 12.06
C HIS A 67 -9.03 -13.08 12.34
N GLY A 68 -9.81 -12.69 11.33
CA GLY A 68 -10.94 -11.77 11.49
C GLY A 68 -10.53 -10.30 11.64
N LYS A 69 -9.26 -9.96 11.54
CA LYS A 69 -8.76 -8.57 11.54
C LYS A 69 -8.88 -7.89 10.19
N VAL A 70 -9.03 -6.56 10.16
CA VAL A 70 -9.07 -5.79 8.90
C VAL A 70 -7.68 -5.73 8.28
N ILE A 71 -7.61 -6.13 7.01
CA ILE A 71 -6.47 -5.85 6.10
C ILE A 71 -6.97 -4.88 5.05
N ILE A 72 -6.17 -3.88 4.72
CA ILE A 72 -6.49 -2.93 3.66
C ILE A 72 -5.46 -3.08 2.55
N ASP A 73 -5.88 -3.69 1.44
CA ASP A 73 -5.06 -3.82 0.25
C ASP A 73 -5.14 -2.53 -0.57
N VAL A 74 -3.98 -1.96 -0.86
CA VAL A 74 -3.79 -0.75 -1.65
C VAL A 74 -2.98 -1.12 -2.87
N TYR A 75 -3.57 -0.98 -4.05
CA TYR A 75 -2.88 -1.18 -5.32
C TYR A 75 -2.65 0.15 -6.01
N VAL A 76 -1.40 0.39 -6.39
CA VAL A 76 -0.97 1.55 -7.15
C VAL A 76 -0.47 1.05 -8.51
N PRO A 77 -1.08 1.44 -9.64
CA PRO A 77 -0.78 0.84 -10.94
C PRO A 77 0.55 1.30 -11.55
N THR A 78 1.02 2.50 -11.21
CA THR A 78 2.26 3.10 -11.72
C THR A 78 2.66 4.29 -10.83
N GLY A 79 3.78 4.95 -11.09
CA GLY A 79 4.19 6.19 -10.41
C GLY A 79 4.93 5.99 -9.08
N VAL A 80 5.31 4.76 -8.73
CA VAL A 80 5.95 4.47 -7.44
C VAL A 80 7.44 4.21 -7.61
N ASN A 81 8.25 4.85 -6.77
CA ASN A 81 9.67 4.57 -6.63
C ASN A 81 9.87 3.49 -5.56
N CYS A 82 10.36 2.32 -5.97
CA CYS A 82 10.52 1.16 -5.10
C CYS A 82 11.64 1.31 -4.06
N ASP A 83 12.62 2.20 -4.29
CA ASP A 83 13.69 2.46 -3.33
C ASP A 83 13.17 3.25 -2.12
N THR A 84 12.21 4.15 -2.34
CA THR A 84 11.64 5.01 -1.28
C THR A 84 10.34 4.47 -0.69
N LEU A 85 9.67 3.54 -1.39
CA LEU A 85 8.42 2.94 -0.94
C LEU A 85 8.48 2.29 0.46
N PRO A 86 9.54 1.52 0.84
CA PRO A 86 9.62 0.95 2.18
C PRO A 86 9.63 2.02 3.28
N GLY A 87 10.36 3.11 3.06
CA GLY A 87 10.41 4.25 3.99
C GLY A 87 9.06 4.97 4.09
N PHE A 88 8.37 5.14 2.95
CA PHE A 88 7.01 5.69 2.89
C PHE A 88 6.02 4.85 3.72
N VAL A 89 6.01 3.53 3.48
CA VAL A 89 5.11 2.62 4.19
C VAL A 89 5.43 2.59 5.68
N LYS A 90 6.71 2.65 6.07
CA LYS A 90 7.12 2.75 7.47
C LYS A 90 6.56 3.99 8.16
N GLU A 91 6.68 5.16 7.54
CA GLU A 91 6.09 6.39 8.08
C GLU A 91 4.57 6.29 8.23
N MET A 92 3.89 5.69 7.25
CA MET A 92 2.44 5.48 7.29
C MET A 92 2.01 4.56 8.44
N VAL A 93 2.72 3.43 8.64
CA VAL A 93 2.48 2.48 9.75
C VAL A 93 2.76 3.14 11.11
N GLN A 94 3.87 3.88 11.24
CA GLN A 94 4.22 4.55 12.49
C GLN A 94 3.20 5.62 12.89
N ARG A 95 2.72 6.41 11.93
CA ARG A 95 1.77 7.52 12.18
C ARG A 95 0.33 7.07 12.33
N SER A 96 -0.05 5.96 11.74
CA SER A 96 -1.40 5.44 11.87
C SER A 96 -1.62 4.82 13.26
N MET A 97 -2.67 5.24 13.95
CA MET A 97 -3.10 4.60 15.20
C MET A 97 -3.79 3.26 14.98
N MET A 98 -4.27 3.01 13.76
CA MET A 98 -5.04 1.81 13.41
C MET A 98 -4.17 0.71 12.78
N VAL A 99 -3.16 1.10 12.01
CA VAL A 99 -2.27 0.18 11.30
C VAL A 99 -1.15 -0.26 12.22
N THR A 100 -0.98 -1.56 12.39
CA THR A 100 0.07 -2.20 13.21
C THR A 100 1.24 -2.68 12.39
N GLY A 101 1.06 -2.85 11.08
CA GLY A 101 2.10 -3.26 10.15
C GLY A 101 1.64 -3.14 8.72
N ALA A 102 2.53 -3.42 7.77
CA ALA A 102 2.23 -3.44 6.36
C ALA A 102 3.13 -4.42 5.61
N GLY A 103 2.58 -5.13 4.63
CA GLY A 103 3.35 -5.83 3.62
C GLY A 103 3.35 -5.00 2.34
N LEU A 104 4.50 -4.75 1.73
CA LEU A 104 4.59 -4.04 0.46
C LEU A 104 5.33 -4.88 -0.57
N ARG A 105 4.87 -4.78 -1.82
CA ARG A 105 5.48 -5.41 -2.98
C ARG A 105 5.55 -4.39 -4.10
N CYS A 106 6.73 -4.27 -4.70
CA CYS A 106 6.96 -3.33 -5.79
C CYS A 106 7.20 -4.08 -7.12
N GLY A 107 6.52 -3.60 -8.16
CA GLY A 107 6.56 -4.16 -9.51
C GLY A 107 6.24 -5.65 -9.56
N ASN A 108 6.92 -6.33 -10.47
CA ASN A 108 6.82 -7.77 -10.64
C ASN A 108 7.77 -8.55 -9.69
N ASN A 109 8.39 -7.86 -8.73
CA ASN A 109 9.31 -8.47 -7.79
C ASN A 109 8.50 -9.34 -6.82
N PRO A 110 8.77 -10.66 -6.70
CA PRO A 110 8.00 -11.52 -5.80
C PRO A 110 8.27 -11.24 -4.32
N ASN A 111 9.33 -10.48 -4.02
CA ASN A 111 9.73 -10.21 -2.66
C ASN A 111 8.77 -9.23 -1.97
N VAL A 112 8.14 -9.69 -0.88
CA VAL A 112 7.27 -8.87 -0.04
C VAL A 112 8.11 -8.35 1.12
N ILE A 113 8.21 -7.03 1.23
CA ILE A 113 8.89 -6.37 2.34
C ILE A 113 7.84 -6.14 3.42
N TYR A 114 8.06 -6.71 4.59
CA TYR A 114 7.20 -6.49 5.76
C TYR A 114 7.76 -5.34 6.59
N VAL A 115 6.87 -4.46 7.00
CA VAL A 115 7.15 -3.27 7.80
C VAL A 115 6.22 -3.30 9.00
N ASP A 116 6.79 -3.50 10.17
CA ASP A 116 6.06 -3.47 11.42
C ASP A 116 6.18 -2.11 12.10
N LYS A 117 5.30 -1.86 13.07
CA LYS A 117 5.28 -0.61 13.83
C LYS A 117 6.43 -0.52 14.86
N ASP A 118 6.98 -1.65 15.28
CA ASP A 118 8.08 -1.81 16.25
C ASP A 118 9.48 -1.59 15.63
#